data_AF-A0A7Y0S8P6-F1
#
_entry.id   AF-A0A7Y0S8P6-F1
#
_cell.length_a   1.000
_cell.length_b   1.000
_cell.length_c   1.000
_cell.angle_alpha   90.00
_cell.angle_beta   90.00
_cell.angle_gamma   90.00
#
_symmetry.space_group_name_H-M   'P 1'
#
loop_
_entity.id
_entity.type
_entity.pdbx_description
1 polymer ?
#
loop_
_entity_poly.entity_id
_entity_poly.type
_entity_poly.pdbx_seq_one_letter_code
_entity_poly.pdbx_strand_id
1 'polypeptide(L)'
;EVLGILLSTFTRSIHAKEAQDILDFHRFYANVIIHSLREKWVSERSDKLLNQLSYEVSHDNLTGLLNRSCLADTLETLTQQATRPFSLAYLDIDNFKSINDINGNYIGDQIIKFTAN
;
A
#
# COMPACT_ATOMS: atom_id res chain seq x y z
N GLU A 1 2.70 -12.97 17.36
CA GLU A 1 3.41 -13.40 16.13
C GLU A 1 4.84 -13.76 16.47
N VAL A 2 5.35 -14.86 15.91
CA VAL A 2 6.76 -15.24 16.06
C VAL A 2 7.56 -14.50 14.99
N LEU A 3 8.46 -13.61 15.40
CA LEU A 3 9.28 -12.80 14.48
C LEU A 3 10.49 -13.56 13.90
N GLY A 4 10.86 -14.70 14.50
CA GLY A 4 11.96 -15.54 14.06
C GLY A 4 12.39 -16.56 15.13
N ILE A 5 13.37 -17.40 14.80
CA ILE A 5 13.98 -18.38 15.71
C ILE A 5 15.48 -18.05 15.83
N LEU A 6 15.97 -17.92 17.06
CA LEU A 6 17.39 -17.81 17.33
C LEU A 6 17.93 -19.21 17.66
N LEU A 7 18.89 -19.69 16.87
CA LEU A 7 19.50 -21.01 17.03
C LEU A 7 20.98 -20.86 17.33
N SER A 8 21.48 -21.59 18.33
CA SER A 8 22.91 -21.78 18.55
C SER A 8 23.29 -23.24 18.59
N THR A 9 24.48 -23.52 18.07
CA THR A 9 25.07 -24.86 18.01
C THR A 9 26.44 -24.84 18.69
N PHE A 10 26.77 -25.92 19.39
CA PHE A 10 28.00 -26.02 20.17
C PHE A 10 28.80 -27.26 19.77
N THR A 11 30.12 -27.13 19.72
CA THR A 11 31.04 -28.22 19.35
C THR A 11 31.55 -29.02 20.55
N ARG A 12 31.22 -28.59 21.77
CA ARG A 12 31.56 -29.28 23.03
C ARG A 12 30.37 -29.30 24.00
N SER A 13 30.42 -30.19 24.98
CA SER A 13 29.43 -30.22 26.06
C SER A 13 29.49 -28.94 26.88
N ILE A 14 28.32 -28.40 27.23
CA ILE A 14 28.17 -27.21 28.06
C ILE A 14 27.90 -27.63 29.50
N HIS A 15 28.61 -27.04 30.46
CA HIS A 15 28.35 -27.24 31.88
C HIS A 15 27.22 -26.31 32.37
N ALA A 16 26.48 -26.71 33.39
CA ALA A 16 25.27 -26.00 33.85
C ALA A 16 25.45 -24.48 34.12
N LYS A 17 26.62 -24.07 34.64
CA LYS A 17 26.93 -22.66 34.89
C LYS A 17 27.14 -21.87 33.59
N GLU A 18 27.81 -22.47 32.61
CA GLU A 18 28.04 -21.88 31.28
C GLU A 18 26.75 -21.87 30.44
N ALA A 19 25.85 -22.83 30.65
CA ALA A 19 24.54 -22.87 30.01
C ALA A 19 23.67 -21.66 30.39
N GLN A 20 23.73 -21.24 31.67
CA GLN A 20 22.96 -20.08 32.14
C GLN A 20 23.42 -18.79 31.48
N ASP A 21 24.74 -18.56 31.42
CA ASP A 21 25.32 -17.38 30.77
C ASP A 21 24.96 -17.33 29.27
N ILE A 22 24.99 -18.49 28.59
CA ILE A 22 24.58 -18.62 27.19
C ILE A 22 23.11 -18.26 27.01
N LEU A 23 22.22 -18.75 27.88
CA LEU A 23 20.79 -18.45 27.83
C LEU A 23 20.51 -16.96 28.06
N ASP A 24 21.22 -16.33 28.98
CA ASP A 24 21.06 -14.90 29.27
C ASP A 24 21.55 -14.04 28.10
N PHE A 25 22.67 -14.44 27.46
CA PHE A 25 23.13 -13.82 26.23
C PHE A 25 22.10 -13.98 25.10
N HIS A 26 21.60 -15.20 24.86
CA HIS A 26 20.56 -15.45 23.85
C HIS A 26 19.33 -14.58 24.06
N ARG A 27 18.88 -14.46 25.30
CA ARG A 27 17.74 -13.64 25.67
C ARG A 27 18.01 -12.16 25.38
N PHE A 28 19.21 -11.69 25.68
CA PHE A 28 19.62 -10.32 25.35
C PHE A 28 19.59 -10.07 23.84
N TYR A 29 20.22 -10.92 23.02
CA TYR A 29 20.21 -10.76 21.56
C TYR A 29 18.81 -10.87 20.97
N ALA A 30 18.01 -11.83 21.45
CA ALA A 30 16.63 -11.98 21.01
C ALA A 30 15.85 -10.69 21.28
N ASN A 31 15.99 -10.07 22.45
CA ASN A 31 15.31 -8.83 22.77
C ASN A 31 15.73 -7.67 21.86
N VAL A 32 17.04 -7.52 21.60
CA VAL A 32 17.57 -6.49 20.69
C VAL A 32 17.06 -6.70 19.26
N ILE A 33 17.08 -7.94 18.77
CA ILE A 33 16.59 -8.28 17.43
C ILE A 33 15.08 -8.07 17.32
N ILE A 34 14.29 -8.52 18.30
CA ILE A 34 12.84 -8.30 18.33
C ILE A 34 12.52 -6.80 18.30
N HIS A 35 13.23 -5.99 19.07
CA HIS A 35 13.02 -4.54 19.08
C HIS A 35 13.27 -3.92 17.71
N SER A 36 14.46 -4.16 17.13
CA SER A 36 14.83 -3.61 15.82
C SER A 36 13.91 -4.09 14.68
N LEU A 37 13.50 -5.36 14.68
CA LEU A 37 12.54 -5.88 13.71
C LEU A 37 11.16 -5.25 13.87
N ARG A 38 10.71 -5.03 15.11
CA ARG A 38 9.43 -4.36 15.38
C ARG A 38 9.44 -2.93 14.87
N GLU A 39 10.51 -2.18 15.11
CA GLU A 39 10.67 -0.81 14.60
C GLU A 39 10.60 -0.78 13.08
N LYS A 40 11.36 -1.66 12.42
CA LYS A 40 11.35 -1.77 10.95
C LYS A 40 9.96 -2.11 10.43
N TRP A 41 9.29 -3.08 11.04
CA TRP A 41 7.94 -3.49 10.63
C TRP A 41 6.91 -2.37 10.79
N VAL A 42 6.97 -1.63 11.89
CA VAL A 42 6.10 -0.47 12.12
C VAL A 42 6.36 0.62 11.07
N SER A 43 7.63 0.90 10.75
CA SER A 43 8.00 1.86 9.70
C SER A 43 7.45 1.43 8.34
N GLU A 44 7.71 0.19 7.91
CA GLU A 44 7.22 -0.34 6.63
C GLU A 44 5.69 -0.34 6.55
N ARG A 45 5.02 -0.67 7.67
CA ARG A 45 3.56 -0.62 7.78
C ARG A 45 3.05 0.81 7.61
N SER A 46 3.72 1.78 8.24
CA SER A 46 3.40 3.20 8.14
C SER A 46 3.57 3.70 6.70
N ASP A 47 4.68 3.37 6.05
CA ASP A 47 4.95 3.77 4.67
C ASP A 47 3.92 3.19 3.70
N LYS A 48 3.56 1.91 3.88
CA LYS A 48 2.49 1.28 3.09
C LYS A 48 1.15 1.97 3.29
N LEU A 49 0.79 2.32 4.52
CA LEU A 49 -0.46 3.03 4.82
C LEU A 49 -0.47 4.43 4.20
N LEU A 50 0.64 5.17 4.30
CA LEU A 50 0.78 6.48 3.67
C LEU A 50 0.64 6.39 2.15
N ASN A 51 1.28 5.41 1.52
CA ASN A 51 1.15 5.18 0.08
C ASN A 51 -0.29 4.81 -0.32
N GLN A 52 -0.96 3.97 0.46
CA GLN A 52 -2.36 3.61 0.24
C GLN A 52 -3.27 4.84 0.34
N LEU A 53 -3.13 5.64 1.40
CA LEU A 53 -3.90 6.87 1.59
C LEU A 53 -3.63 7.87 0.45
N SER A 54 -2.37 8.04 0.06
CA SER A 54 -2.03 8.92 -1.06
C SER A 54 -2.63 8.43 -2.38
N TYR A 55 -2.66 7.11 -2.60
CA TYR A 55 -3.31 6.52 -3.76
C TYR A 55 -4.83 6.77 -3.74
N GLU A 56 -5.51 6.52 -2.63
CA GLU A 56 -6.96 6.75 -2.46
C GLU A 56 -7.35 8.23 -2.60
N VAL A 57 -6.47 9.17 -2.20
CA VAL A 57 -6.69 10.61 -2.39
C VAL A 57 -6.60 11.02 -3.85
N SER A 58 -5.80 10.32 -4.67
CA SER A 58 -5.50 10.71 -6.05
C SER A 58 -6.25 9.88 -7.11
N HIS A 59 -6.74 8.68 -6.76
CA HIS A 59 -7.36 7.74 -7.68
C HIS A 59 -8.83 7.47 -7.34
N ASP A 60 -9.60 7.11 -8.35
CA ASP A 60 -10.96 6.60 -8.23
C ASP A 60 -10.94 5.10 -7.87
N ASN A 61 -11.65 4.71 -6.81
CA ASN A 61 -11.61 3.33 -6.30
C ASN A 61 -12.25 2.30 -7.24
N LEU A 62 -13.14 2.72 -8.14
CA LEU A 62 -13.83 1.81 -9.04
C LEU A 62 -12.95 1.47 -10.26
N THR A 63 -12.27 2.46 -10.82
CA THR A 63 -11.52 2.35 -12.07
C THR A 63 -10.01 2.29 -11.88
N GLY A 64 -9.48 2.80 -10.78
CA GLY A 64 -8.04 2.97 -10.56
C GLY A 64 -7.42 4.08 -11.40
N LEU A 65 -8.22 4.89 -12.11
CA LEU A 65 -7.76 6.09 -12.81
C LEU A 65 -7.60 7.26 -11.84
N LEU A 66 -6.93 8.34 -12.26
CA LEU A 66 -6.89 9.58 -11.50
C LEU A 66 -8.30 10.13 -11.30
N ASN A 67 -8.60 10.57 -10.08
CA ASN A 67 -9.90 11.13 -9.76
C ASN A 67 -10.02 12.58 -10.24
N ARG A 68 -11.24 13.13 -10.09
CA ARG A 68 -11.57 14.49 -10.52
C ARG A 68 -10.74 15.58 -9.83
N SER A 69 -10.34 15.38 -8.57
CA SER A 69 -9.50 16.35 -7.86
C SER A 69 -8.11 16.41 -8.49
N CYS A 70 -7.49 15.26 -8.72
CA CYS A 70 -6.18 15.20 -9.35
C CYS A 70 -6.21 15.74 -10.79
N LEU A 71 -7.28 15.48 -11.54
CA LEU A 71 -7.47 16.10 -12.86
C LEU A 71 -7.51 17.63 -12.78
N ALA A 72 -8.24 18.19 -11.80
CA ALA A 72 -8.33 19.64 -11.62
C ALA A 72 -6.96 20.27 -11.32
N ASP A 73 -6.22 19.68 -10.37
CA ASP A 73 -4.86 20.13 -10.00
C ASP A 73 -3.89 20.05 -11.20
N THR A 74 -4.00 18.98 -11.98
CA THR A 74 -3.20 18.78 -13.20
C THR A 74 -3.53 19.84 -14.25
N LEU A 75 -4.81 20.14 -14.48
CA LEU A 75 -5.23 21.16 -15.43
C LEU A 75 -4.83 22.57 -14.97
N GLU A 76 -4.90 22.87 -13.67
CA GLU A 76 -4.40 24.13 -13.12
C GLU A 76 -2.90 24.27 -13.36
N THR A 77 -2.13 23.22 -13.08
CA THR A 77 -0.68 23.23 -13.32
C THR A 77 -0.37 23.41 -14.81
N LEU A 78 -1.03 22.64 -15.68
CA LEU A 78 -0.85 22.73 -17.12
C LEU A 78 -1.21 24.11 -17.66
N THR A 79 -2.28 24.73 -17.18
CA THR A 79 -2.71 26.06 -17.65
C THR A 79 -1.79 27.18 -17.15
N GLN A 80 -1.26 27.10 -15.93
CA GLN A 80 -0.34 28.08 -15.37
C GLN A 80 1.07 27.97 -15.97
N GLN A 81 1.52 26.76 -16.30
CA GLN A 81 2.87 26.48 -16.80
C GLN A 81 2.93 26.26 -18.31
N ALA A 82 1.79 26.38 -19.02
CA ALA A 82 1.68 26.07 -20.44
C ALA A 82 2.64 26.93 -21.29
N THR A 83 3.78 26.33 -21.60
CA THR A 83 4.67 26.76 -22.69
C THR A 83 4.31 26.09 -24.01
N ARG A 84 3.41 25.09 -23.98
CA ARG A 84 2.92 24.35 -25.15
C ARG A 84 1.40 24.21 -25.12
N PRO A 85 0.72 24.26 -26.28
CA PRO A 85 -0.71 24.02 -26.36
C PRO A 85 -1.06 22.57 -25.99
N PHE A 86 -2.23 22.38 -25.39
CA PHE A 86 -2.81 21.06 -25.08
C PHE A 86 -4.28 21.00 -25.50
N SER A 87 -4.85 19.80 -25.50
CA SER A 87 -6.28 19.57 -25.78
C SER A 87 -6.89 18.74 -24.66
N LEU A 88 -8.17 18.97 -24.39
CA LEU A 88 -8.95 18.21 -23.41
C LEU A 88 -10.10 17.50 -24.14
N ALA A 89 -10.20 16.19 -23.93
CA ALA A 89 -11.33 15.39 -24.38
C ALA A 89 -12.21 15.02 -23.19
N TYR A 90 -13.53 15.04 -23.40
CA TYR A 90 -14.51 14.60 -22.42
C TYR A 90 -15.36 13.51 -23.05
N LEU A 91 -15.53 12.40 -22.34
CA LEU A 91 -16.26 11.23 -22.79
C LEU A 91 -17.36 10.91 -21.77
N ASP A 92 -18.49 10.43 -22.26
CA ASP A 92 -19.62 10.01 -21.44
C ASP A 92 -20.18 8.67 -21.96
N ILE A 93 -20.80 7.88 -21.09
CA ILE A 93 -21.41 6.60 -21.46
C ILE A 93 -22.90 6.84 -21.72
N ASP A 94 -23.29 6.75 -23.00
CA ASP A 94 -24.67 6.96 -23.41
C ASP A 94 -25.65 6.04 -22.67
N ASN A 95 -26.76 6.61 -22.20
CA ASN A 95 -27.84 5.90 -21.52
C ASN A 95 -27.41 5.06 -20.30
N PHE A 96 -26.33 5.44 -19.61
CA PHE A 96 -25.79 4.66 -18.48
C PHE A 96 -26.80 4.39 -17.36
N LYS A 97 -27.68 5.36 -17.06
CA LYS A 97 -28.75 5.17 -16.07
C LYS A 97 -29.69 4.02 -16.43
N SER A 98 -30.11 3.92 -17.70
CA SER A 98 -30.97 2.83 -18.16
C SER A 98 -30.31 1.47 -17.98
N ILE A 99 -28.98 1.38 -18.15
CA ILE A 99 -28.23 0.15 -17.89
C ILE A 99 -28.31 -0.23 -16.42
N ASN A 100 -28.09 0.72 -15.50
CA ASN A 100 -28.22 0.50 -14.06
C ASN A 100 -29.64 0.08 -13.67
N ASP A 101 -30.65 0.74 -14.24
CA ASP A 101 -32.05 0.47 -13.92
C ASP A 101 -32.49 -0.93 -14.38
N ILE A 102 -31.97 -1.43 -15.52
CA ILE A 102 -32.32 -2.75 -16.09
C ILE A 102 -31.47 -3.88 -15.50
N ASN A 103 -30.15 -3.65 -15.34
CA ASN A 103 -29.19 -4.70 -15.04
C ASN A 103 -28.58 -4.60 -13.63
N GLY A 104 -28.92 -3.55 -12.89
CA GLY A 104 -28.39 -3.26 -11.56
C GLY A 104 -27.02 -2.58 -11.59
N ASN A 105 -26.70 -1.90 -10.48
CA ASN A 105 -25.45 -1.13 -10.33
C ASN A 105 -24.19 -1.98 -10.51
N TYR A 106 -24.21 -3.26 -10.15
CA TYR A 106 -23.06 -4.14 -10.33
C TYR A 106 -22.63 -4.25 -11.80
N ILE A 107 -23.60 -4.34 -12.73
CA ILE A 107 -23.31 -4.38 -14.17
C ILE A 107 -22.84 -3.02 -14.65
N GLY A 108 -23.43 -1.93 -14.16
CA GLY A 108 -22.94 -0.58 -14.42
C GLY A 108 -21.47 -0.40 -14.05
N ASP A 109 -21.10 -0.84 -12.86
CA ASP A 109 -19.72 -0.81 -12.36
C ASP A 109 -18.75 -1.58 -13.28
N GLN A 110 -19.18 -2.72 -13.84
CA GLN A 110 -18.35 -3.46 -14.81
C GLN A 110 -18.18 -2.69 -16.12
N ILE A 111 -19.22 -2.00 -16.60
CA ILE A 111 -19.12 -1.19 -17.80
C ILE A 111 -18.20 0.01 -17.57
N ILE A 112 -18.29 0.69 -16.42
CA ILE A 112 -17.36 1.77 -16.08
C ILE A 112 -15.92 1.26 -16.08
N LYS A 113 -15.66 0.11 -15.43
CA LYS A 113 -14.33 -0.52 -15.43
C LYS A 113 -13.84 -0.88 -16.82
N PHE A 114 -14.72 -1.39 -17.68
CA PHE A 114 -14.38 -1.76 -19.05
C PHE A 114 -14.01 -0.54 -19.89
N THR A 115 -14.78 0.55 -19.80
CA THR A 115 -14.54 1.80 -20.54
C THR A 115 -13.27 2.54 -20.06
N ALA A 116 -12.85 2.32 -18.81
CA ALA A 116 -11.67 2.93 -18.22
C ALA A 116 -10.33 2.26 -18.61
N ASN A 117 -10.37 1.05 -19.19
CA ASN A 117 -9.21 0.27 -19.64
C ASN A 117 -8.83 0.56 -21.09
#